data_AF-A0A7X7PYG2-F1
#
_entry.id   AF-A0A7X7PYG2-F1
#
_cell.length_a   1.000
_cell.length_b   1.000
_cell.length_c   1.000
_cell.angle_alpha   90.00
_cell.angle_beta   90.00
_cell.angle_gamma   90.00
#
_symmetry.space_group_name_H-M   'P 1'
#
loop_
_entity.id
_entity.type
_entity.pdbx_description
1 polymer ?
#
loop_
_entity_poly.entity_id
_entity_poly.type
_entity_poly.pdbx_seq_one_letter_code
_entity_poly.pdbx_strand_id
1 'polypeptide(L)'
;YRSQEDLAKSRRGRAVEKYLNPRGEAILKALDEVSARHAAKPADIALAWLIAREGVTAPIASATSPAHVEGFAKSAELRLSAEDTAALDAASA
;
A
#
# COMPACT_ATOMS: atom_id res chain seq x y z
N TYR A 1 -7.84 7.12 -2.96
CA TYR A 1 -9.25 6.75 -3.14
C TYR A 1 -9.77 6.31 -1.79
N ARG A 2 -10.62 7.14 -1.18
CA ARG A 2 -11.25 6.93 0.13
C ARG A 2 -12.78 7.00 0.05
N SER A 3 -13.31 7.51 -1.06
CA SER A 3 -14.74 7.67 -1.32
C SER A 3 -15.01 7.59 -2.83
N GLN A 4 -16.29 7.51 -3.21
CA GLN A 4 -16.73 7.55 -4.60
C GLN A 4 -16.29 8.85 -5.31
N GLU A 5 -16.25 9.97 -4.60
CA GLU A 5 -15.81 11.27 -5.14
C GLU A 5 -14.34 11.24 -5.58
N ASP A 6 -13.49 10.47 -4.90
CA ASP A 6 -12.08 10.33 -5.26
C ASP A 6 -11.87 9.71 -6.63
N LEU A 7 -12.86 9.00 -7.19
CA LEU A 7 -12.75 8.36 -8.51
C LEU A 7 -12.55 9.40 -9.63
N ALA A 8 -12.94 10.67 -9.41
CA ALA A 8 -12.70 11.76 -10.35
C ALA A 8 -11.24 12.27 -10.35
N LYS A 9 -10.41 11.91 -9.37
CA LYS A 9 -9.02 12.42 -9.22
C LYS A 9 -8.07 11.96 -10.33
N SER A 10 -8.41 10.93 -11.11
CA SER A 10 -7.55 10.41 -12.17
C SER A 10 -8.36 9.72 -13.26
N ARG A 11 -7.82 9.70 -14.48
CA ARG A 11 -8.32 8.85 -15.59
C ARG A 11 -8.39 7.36 -15.20
N ARG A 12 -7.59 6.93 -14.22
CA ARG A 12 -7.57 5.56 -13.70
C ARG A 12 -8.61 5.29 -12.61
N GLY A 13 -9.32 6.31 -12.12
CA GLY A 13 -10.24 6.18 -10.98
C GLY A 13 -11.34 5.16 -11.19
N ARG A 14 -11.95 5.08 -12.39
CA ARG A 14 -12.97 4.06 -12.70
C ARG A 14 -12.51 2.62 -12.45
N ALA A 15 -11.24 2.31 -12.70
CA ALA A 15 -10.71 0.96 -12.44
C ALA A 15 -10.61 0.64 -10.94
N VAL A 16 -10.61 1.67 -10.09
CA VAL A 16 -10.49 1.57 -8.63
C VAL A 16 -11.85 1.38 -7.96
N GLU A 17 -12.96 1.78 -8.61
CA GLU A 17 -14.32 1.72 -8.05
C GLU A 17 -14.67 0.34 -7.47
N LYS A 18 -14.33 -0.74 -8.18
CA LYS A 18 -14.57 -2.12 -7.71
C LYS A 18 -13.88 -2.48 -6.39
N TYR A 19 -12.86 -1.71 -5.97
CA TYR A 19 -12.16 -1.88 -4.70
C TYR A 19 -12.68 -0.94 -3.60
N LEU A 20 -13.60 -0.01 -3.90
CA LEU A 20 -14.32 0.76 -2.88
C LEU A 20 -15.46 -0.09 -2.30
N ASN A 21 -15.08 -1.09 -1.52
CA ASN A 21 -15.96 -2.06 -0.88
C ASN A 21 -15.42 -2.39 0.53
N PRO A 22 -16.16 -3.15 1.36
CA PRO A 22 -15.73 -3.43 2.73
C PRO A 22 -14.34 -4.06 2.86
N ARG A 23 -13.91 -4.89 1.88
CA ARG A 23 -12.57 -5.47 1.87
C ARG A 23 -11.51 -4.41 1.59
N GLY A 24 -11.73 -3.55 0.59
CA GLY A 24 -10.80 -2.45 0.29
C GLY A 24 -10.69 -1.44 1.44
N GLU A 25 -11.78 -1.16 2.13
CA GLU A 25 -11.80 -0.32 3.34
C GLU A 25 -10.99 -0.95 4.47
N ALA A 26 -11.11 -2.27 4.69
CA ALA A 26 -10.31 -2.99 5.68
C ALA A 26 -8.80 -2.93 5.36
N ILE A 27 -8.41 -3.11 4.09
CA ILE A 27 -7.02 -2.99 3.64
C ILE A 27 -6.50 -1.56 3.88
N LEU A 28 -7.28 -0.55 3.51
CA LEU A 28 -6.91 0.85 3.72
C LEU A 28 -6.72 1.18 5.20
N LYS A 29 -7.58 0.66 6.08
CA LYS A 29 -7.45 0.82 7.52
C LYS A 29 -6.15 0.17 8.05
N ALA A 30 -5.86 -1.06 7.66
CA ALA A 30 -4.62 -1.74 8.06
C ALA A 30 -3.37 -0.99 7.59
N LEU A 31 -3.40 -0.48 6.34
CA LEU A 31 -2.32 0.36 5.82
C LEU A 31 -2.14 1.64 6.65
N ASP A 32 -3.22 2.31 7.06
CA ASP A 32 -3.15 3.53 7.87
C ASP A 32 -2.53 3.27 9.25
N GLU A 33 -2.93 2.18 9.90
CA GLU A 33 -2.40 1.79 11.22
C GLU A 33 -0.89 1.48 11.16
N VAL A 34 -0.45 0.72 10.16
CA VAL A 34 0.97 0.41 9.95
C VAL A 34 1.75 1.66 9.52
N SER A 35 1.19 2.48 8.63
CA SER A 35 1.77 3.76 8.22
C SER A 35 2.05 4.68 9.39
N ALA A 36 1.13 4.76 10.36
CA ALA A 36 1.30 5.56 11.56
C ALA A 36 2.47 5.07 12.43
N ARG A 37 2.62 3.76 12.60
CA ARG A 37 3.71 3.15 13.38
C ARG A 37 5.11 3.42 12.78
N HIS A 38 5.19 3.45 11.45
CA HIS A 38 6.47 3.58 10.72
C HIS A 38 6.74 4.98 10.18
N ALA A 39 5.86 5.95 10.42
CA ALA A 39 5.91 7.29 9.83
C ALA A 39 6.16 7.25 8.31
N ALA A 40 5.41 6.38 7.62
CA ALA A 40 5.57 6.10 6.19
C ALA A 40 4.25 6.22 5.43
N LYS A 41 4.31 6.49 4.12
CA LYS A 41 3.09 6.62 3.31
C LYS A 41 2.48 5.23 3.10
N PRO A 42 1.15 5.12 2.91
CA PRO A 42 0.51 3.83 2.64
C PRO A 42 1.12 3.08 1.44
N ALA A 43 1.54 3.81 0.41
CA ALA A 43 2.23 3.22 -0.75
C ALA A 43 3.59 2.61 -0.38
N ASP A 44 4.32 3.24 0.54
CA ASP A 44 5.61 2.74 1.00
C ASP A 44 5.43 1.45 1.81
N ILE A 45 4.42 1.42 2.70
CA ILE A 45 4.05 0.23 3.48
C ILE A 45 3.63 -0.92 2.58
N ALA A 46 2.76 -0.66 1.61
CA ALA A 46 2.29 -1.70 0.69
C ALA A 46 3.43 -2.32 -0.12
N LEU A 47 4.39 -1.50 -0.56
CA LEU A 47 5.56 -1.99 -1.29
C LEU A 47 6.52 -2.76 -0.36
N ALA A 48 6.78 -2.24 0.84
CA ALA A 48 7.60 -2.93 1.86
C ALA A 48 7.00 -4.30 2.23
N TRP A 49 5.67 -4.39 2.35
CA TRP A 49 4.97 -5.64 2.57
C TRP A 49 5.18 -6.63 1.42
N LEU A 50 5.06 -6.20 0.15
CA LEU A 50 5.36 -7.06 -1.00
C LEU A 50 6.82 -7.53 -1.02
N ILE A 51 7.77 -6.67 -0.65
CA ILE A 51 9.20 -7.04 -0.57
C ILE A 51 9.44 -8.12 0.50
N ALA A 52 8.74 -8.03 1.64
CA ALA A 52 8.92 -8.95 2.76
C ALA A 52 8.20 -10.31 2.58
N ARG A 53 7.36 -10.47 1.55
CA ARG A 53 6.55 -11.68 1.37
C ARG A 53 7.34 -12.84 0.79
N GLU A 54 7.15 -14.01 1.39
CA GLU A 54 7.66 -15.26 0.85
C GLU A 54 7.11 -15.51 -0.57
N GLY A 55 8.00 -15.95 -1.46
CA GLY A 55 7.68 -16.19 -2.87
C GLY A 55 7.74 -14.96 -3.77
N VAL A 56 7.94 -13.75 -3.22
CA VAL A 56 8.17 -12.53 -4.01
C VAL A 56 9.67 -12.22 -4.05
N THR A 57 10.33 -12.43 -5.20
CA THR A 57 11.76 -12.11 -5.35
C THR A 57 12.01 -10.61 -5.47
N ALA A 58 11.23 -9.92 -6.30
CA ALA A 58 11.32 -8.48 -6.49
C ALA A 58 10.00 -7.92 -7.06
N PRO A 59 9.28 -7.04 -6.33
CA PRO A 59 8.10 -6.38 -6.87
C PRO A 59 8.48 -5.32 -7.92
N ILE A 60 7.60 -5.13 -8.92
CA ILE A 60 7.77 -4.12 -9.97
C ILE A 60 6.85 -2.94 -9.68
N ALA A 61 7.43 -1.75 -9.51
CA ALA A 61 6.70 -0.49 -9.35
C ALA A 61 7.22 0.57 -10.34
N SER A 62 6.32 1.20 -11.09
CA SER A 62 6.69 2.25 -12.06
C SER A 62 6.70 3.63 -11.40
N ALA A 63 7.75 4.41 -11.68
CA ALA A 63 7.83 5.82 -11.29
C ALA A 63 7.58 6.75 -12.49
N THR A 64 6.76 7.78 -12.29
CA THR A 64 6.61 8.90 -13.23
C THR A 64 7.13 10.22 -12.67
N SER A 65 7.77 10.21 -11.50
CA SER A 65 8.36 11.37 -10.85
C SER A 65 9.48 10.95 -9.89
N PRO A 66 10.44 11.83 -9.56
CA PRO A 66 11.51 11.53 -8.61
C PRO A 66 11.00 11.12 -7.23
N ALA A 67 9.93 11.76 -6.73
CA ALA A 67 9.32 11.44 -5.44
C ALA A 67 8.83 9.98 -5.33
N HIS A 68 8.49 9.32 -6.44
CA HIS A 68 8.18 7.89 -6.41
C HIS A 68 9.43 7.05 -6.16
N VAL A 69 10.56 7.40 -6.77
CA VAL A 69 11.83 6.68 -6.58
C VAL A 69 12.31 6.79 -5.13
N GLU A 70 12.16 7.97 -4.52
CA GLU A 70 12.42 8.17 -3.08
C GLU A 70 11.53 7.29 -2.20
N GLY A 71 10.24 7.18 -2.53
CA GLY A 71 9.31 6.27 -1.85
C GLY A 71 9.70 4.80 -2.00
N PHE A 72 10.18 4.39 -3.19
CA PHE A 72 10.65 3.02 -3.42
C PHE A 72 11.89 2.68 -2.59
N ALA A 73 12.86 3.61 -2.54
CA ALA A 73 14.04 3.46 -1.68
C ALA A 73 13.64 3.32 -0.21
N LYS A 74 12.74 4.20 0.27
CA LYS A 74 12.20 4.10 1.65
C LYS A 74 11.52 2.75 1.89
N SER A 75 10.74 2.26 0.94
CA SER A 75 10.05 0.96 1.05
C SER A 75 11.02 -0.21 1.20
N ALA A 76 12.16 -0.16 0.50
CA ALA A 76 13.19 -1.19 0.57
C ALA A 76 13.97 -1.19 1.90
N GLU A 77 13.99 -0.06 2.61
CA GLU A 77 14.66 0.08 3.91
C GLU A 77 13.74 -0.23 5.10
N LEU A 78 12.42 -0.19 4.90
CA LEU A 78 11.44 -0.47 5.94
C LEU A 78 11.52 -1.93 6.41
N ARG A 79 11.52 -2.12 7.72
CA ARG A 79 11.40 -3.43 8.36
C ARG A 79 10.07 -3.50 9.09
N LEU A 80 9.10 -4.16 8.47
CA LEU A 80 7.80 -4.41 9.10
C LEU A 80 7.96 -5.45 10.21
N SER A 81 7.32 -5.22 11.35
CA SER A 81 7.26 -6.21 12.42
C SER A 81 6.39 -7.40 12.02
N ALA A 82 6.50 -8.51 12.75
CA ALA A 82 5.61 -9.65 12.55
C ALA A 82 4.12 -9.28 12.72
N GLU A 83 3.83 -8.35 13.64
CA GLU A 83 2.47 -7.84 13.85
C GLU A 83 1.98 -7.00 12.66
N ASP A 84 2.84 -6.14 12.10
CA ASP A 84 2.51 -5.36 10.90
C ASP A 84 2.16 -6.29 9.73
N THR A 85 3.04 -7.27 9.46
CA THR A 85 2.85 -8.21 8.35
C THR A 85 1.58 -9.04 8.54
N ALA A 86 1.33 -9.57 9.75
CA ALA A 86 0.13 -10.34 10.04
C ALA A 86 -1.16 -9.51 9.88
N ALA A 87 -1.16 -8.24 10.28
CA ALA A 87 -2.31 -7.35 10.10
C ALA A 87 -2.59 -7.09 8.60
N LEU A 88 -1.54 -6.87 7.81
CA LEU A 88 -1.66 -6.64 6.37
C LEU A 88 -2.10 -7.91 5.62
N ASP A 89 -1.59 -9.07 6.01
CA ASP A 89 -1.98 -10.38 5.46
C ASP A 89 -3.46 -10.66 5.75
N ALA A 90 -3.89 -10.48 7.01
CA ALA A 90 -5.28 -10.71 7.41
C ALA A 90 -6.26 -9.77 6.69
N ALA A 91 -5.91 -8.50 6.51
CA ALA A 91 -6.73 -7.55 5.77
C ALA A 91 -6.79 -7.87 4.26
N SER A 92 -5.73 -8.48 3.72
CA SER A 92 -5.58 -8.78 2.29
C SER A 92 -6.07 -10.17 1.88
N ALA A 93 -6.47 -11.01 2.84
CA ALA A 93 -7.02 -12.34 2.59
C ALA A 93 -8.33 -12.32 1.78
#